data_AF-A0A7W1YBQ8-F1
#
_entry.id   AF-A0A7W1YBQ8-F1
#
_cell.length_a   1.000
_cell.length_b   1.000
_cell.length_c   1.000
_cell.angle_alpha   90.00
_cell.angle_beta   90.00
_cell.angle_gamma   90.00
#
_symmetry.space_group_name_H-M   'P 1'
#
loop_
_entity.id
_entity.type
_entity.pdbx_description
1 polymer ?
#
loop_
_entity_poly.entity_id
_entity_poly.type
_entity_poly.pdbx_seq_one_letter_code
_entity_poly.pdbx_strand_id
1 'polypeptide(L)'
;MVTSHTNPRRVEVYRFGLLASLLLPLIALFLQAFTPLRLHFLPIFDLPFLVVVYFAVVRRSQIAGLMTGAVVGLLQDSLTSKPIGLYGIANTIVGYGASSLGAKVNVENAGSRFLVIYGFYLLHEAIYFLVARFLVLETLSWSWQHELLSALANALLAVPAFAIMDRFKHPA
;
A
#
# COMPACT_ATOMS: atom_id res chain seq x y z
N MET A 1 -6.70 -38.18 -32.62
CA MET A 1 -5.74 -37.08 -32.42
C MET A 1 -6.31 -36.19 -31.32
N VAL A 2 -5.84 -36.37 -30.08
CA VAL A 2 -6.36 -35.66 -28.90
C VAL A 2 -5.69 -34.29 -28.84
N THR A 3 -6.47 -33.22 -28.98
CA THR A 3 -5.99 -31.86 -28.75
C THR A 3 -5.84 -31.64 -27.25
N SER A 4 -4.60 -31.63 -26.78
CA SER A 4 -4.23 -31.20 -25.44
C SER A 4 -4.53 -29.70 -25.29
N HIS A 5 -5.72 -29.37 -24.76
CA HIS A 5 -5.98 -28.05 -24.23
C HIS A 5 -5.08 -27.83 -23.01
N THR A 6 -3.97 -27.13 -23.22
CA THR A 6 -3.15 -26.56 -22.16
C THR A 6 -4.01 -25.56 -21.40
N ASN A 7 -4.60 -25.99 -20.30
CA ASN A 7 -5.33 -25.14 -19.37
C ASN A 7 -4.33 -24.07 -18.87
N PRO A 8 -4.48 -22.78 -19.22
CA PRO A 8 -3.62 -21.77 -18.64
C PRO A 8 -3.83 -21.84 -17.14
N ARG A 9 -2.75 -22.00 -16.37
CA ARG A 9 -2.76 -22.04 -14.91
C ARG A 9 -3.80 -21.03 -14.42
N ARG A 10 -4.92 -21.50 -13.87
CA ARG A 10 -5.84 -20.65 -13.10
C ARG A 10 -5.03 -20.21 -11.89
N VAL A 11 -4.39 -19.06 -12.04
CA VAL A 11 -3.66 -18.41 -10.97
C VAL A 11 -4.72 -17.98 -9.97
N GLU A 12 -4.77 -18.66 -8.81
CA GLU A 12 -5.74 -18.42 -7.76
C GLU A 12 -5.74 -16.93 -7.38
N VAL A 13 -6.85 -16.26 -7.69
CA VAL A 13 -7.14 -14.92 -7.18
C VAL A 13 -7.57 -15.13 -5.74
N TYR A 14 -7.00 -14.41 -4.77
CA TYR A 14 -7.49 -14.47 -3.39
C TYR A 14 -8.57 -13.42 -3.21
N ARG A 15 -9.74 -13.82 -2.67
CA ARG A 15 -10.81 -12.89 -2.31
C ARG A 15 -10.76 -12.65 -0.81
N PHE A 16 -10.78 -11.37 -0.44
CA PHE A 16 -11.12 -11.00 0.93
C PHE A 16 -12.63 -10.92 1.05
N GLY A 17 -13.15 -11.34 2.20
CA GLY A 17 -14.51 -10.97 2.57
C GLY A 17 -14.70 -9.46 2.47
N LEU A 18 -15.91 -9.02 2.11
CA LEU A 18 -16.24 -7.60 1.98
C LEU A 18 -15.93 -6.86 3.30
N LEU A 19 -16.13 -7.54 4.43
CA LEU A 19 -15.74 -7.08 5.77
C LEU A 19 -14.24 -6.84 5.91
N ALA A 20 -13.38 -7.82 5.60
CA ALA A 20 -11.94 -7.65 5.70
C ALA A 20 -11.43 -6.54 4.77
N SER A 21 -12.02 -6.43 3.58
CA SER A 21 -11.71 -5.39 2.59
C SER A 21 -11.98 -3.96 3.08
N LEU A 22 -12.94 -3.79 3.99
CA LEU A 22 -13.31 -2.49 4.55
C LEU A 22 -12.66 -2.25 5.92
N LEU A 23 -12.65 -3.28 6.78
CA LEU A 23 -12.14 -3.19 8.15
C LEU A 23 -10.63 -3.01 8.20
N LEU A 24 -9.86 -3.70 7.34
CA LEU A 24 -8.40 -3.59 7.36
C LEU A 24 -7.92 -2.15 7.08
N PRO A 25 -8.38 -1.47 6.00
CA PRO A 25 -8.00 -0.08 5.79
C PRO A 25 -8.53 0.86 6.87
N LEU A 26 -9.76 0.66 7.36
CA LEU A 26 -10.32 1.49 8.44
C LEU A 26 -9.53 1.36 9.75
N ILE A 27 -9.13 0.14 10.12
CA ILE A 27 -8.29 -0.10 11.30
C ILE A 27 -6.92 0.54 11.11
N ALA A 28 -6.32 0.41 9.92
CA ALA A 28 -5.03 1.04 9.64
C ALA A 28 -5.10 2.57 9.71
N LEU A 29 -6.16 3.18 9.14
CA LEU A 29 -6.41 4.63 9.24
C LEU A 29 -6.64 5.05 10.69
N PHE A 30 -7.44 4.31 11.45
CA PHE A 30 -7.69 4.58 12.86
C PHE A 30 -6.39 4.51 13.68
N LEU A 31 -5.62 3.43 13.53
CA LEU A 31 -4.33 3.31 14.20
C LEU A 31 -3.38 4.44 13.76
N GLN A 32 -3.29 4.77 12.48
CA GLN A 32 -2.43 5.85 12.00
C GLN A 32 -2.85 7.22 12.54
N ALA A 33 -4.15 7.51 12.65
CA ALA A 33 -4.63 8.78 13.15
C ALA A 33 -4.44 8.91 14.68
N PHE A 34 -4.63 7.83 15.43
CA PHE A 34 -4.63 7.87 16.90
C PHE A 34 -3.28 7.57 17.54
N THR A 35 -2.42 6.76 16.92
CA THR A 35 -1.16 6.31 17.56
C THR A 35 -0.08 7.40 17.66
N PRO A 36 0.09 8.30 16.67
CA PRO A 36 1.04 9.41 16.77
C PRO A 36 0.78 10.36 17.93
N LEU A 37 -0.47 10.44 18.42
CA LEU A 37 -0.84 11.25 19.59
C LEU A 37 -0.15 10.78 20.88
N ARG A 38 0.34 9.53 20.93
CA ARG A 38 0.96 8.94 22.12
C ARG A 38 2.44 8.61 21.94
N LEU A 39 2.91 8.41 20.71
CA LEU A 39 4.28 7.97 20.41
C LEU A 39 4.85 8.74 19.20
N HIS A 40 5.76 9.66 19.46
CA HIS A 40 6.31 10.62 18.48
C HIS A 40 7.18 9.99 17.37
N PHE A 41 7.64 8.75 17.52
CA PHE A 41 8.46 8.05 16.51
C PHE A 41 7.63 7.26 15.49
N LEU A 42 6.33 7.04 15.75
CA LEU A 42 5.47 6.27 14.86
C LEU A 42 5.06 6.92 13.53
N PRO A 43 5.15 8.24 13.32
CA PRO A 43 4.95 8.82 11.98
C PRO A 43 5.88 8.26 10.91
N ILE A 44 6.98 7.60 11.31
CA ILE A 44 7.89 6.90 10.39
C ILE A 44 7.23 5.71 9.69
N PHE A 45 6.14 5.17 10.27
CA PHE A 45 5.36 4.07 9.69
C PHE A 45 4.09 4.60 9.05
N ASP A 46 3.78 4.14 7.84
CA ASP A 46 2.53 4.44 7.14
C ASP A 46 1.70 3.16 7.02
N LEU A 47 0.86 2.91 8.03
CA LEU A 47 0.00 1.72 8.07
C LEU A 47 -1.03 1.69 6.92
N PRO A 48 -1.72 2.79 6.58
CA PRO A 48 -2.64 2.82 5.44
C PRO A 48 -1.95 2.45 4.12
N PHE A 49 -0.76 2.97 3.86
CA PHE A 49 0.05 2.63 2.70
C PHE A 49 0.35 1.12 2.64
N LEU A 50 0.79 0.52 3.74
CA LEU A 50 1.07 -0.93 3.80
C LEU A 50 -0.17 -1.75 3.44
N VAL A 51 -1.35 -1.34 3.92
CA VAL A 51 -2.61 -1.99 3.60
C VAL A 51 -2.97 -1.83 2.11
N VAL A 52 -2.78 -0.63 1.53
CA VAL A 52 -3.01 -0.39 0.10
C VAL A 52 -2.13 -1.30 -0.76
N VAL A 53 -0.83 -1.33 -0.51
CA VAL A 53 0.11 -2.18 -1.27
C VAL A 53 -0.25 -3.65 -1.12
N TYR A 54 -0.59 -4.08 0.10
CA TYR A 54 -1.02 -5.46 0.35
C TYR A 54 -2.24 -5.85 -0.48
N PHE A 55 -3.33 -5.08 -0.39
CA PHE A 55 -4.54 -5.38 -1.16
C PHE A 55 -4.28 -5.34 -2.67
N ALA A 56 -3.49 -4.37 -3.13
CA ALA A 56 -3.13 -4.23 -4.53
C ALA A 56 -2.39 -5.49 -5.03
N VAL A 57 -1.37 -5.93 -4.30
CA VAL A 57 -0.56 -7.11 -4.65
C VAL A 57 -1.38 -8.39 -4.62
N VAL A 58 -2.25 -8.55 -3.62
CA VAL A 58 -3.04 -9.78 -3.43
C VAL A 58 -4.15 -9.90 -4.46
N ARG A 59 -4.89 -8.82 -4.72
CA ARG A 59 -6.03 -8.85 -5.65
C ARG A 59 -5.60 -8.93 -7.10
N ARG A 60 -4.37 -8.49 -7.44
CA ARG A 60 -3.81 -8.49 -8.80
C ARG A 60 -4.73 -7.83 -9.84
N SER A 61 -5.57 -6.91 -9.41
CA SER A 61 -6.49 -6.14 -10.26
C SER A 61 -6.14 -4.67 -10.16
N GLN A 62 -5.63 -4.12 -11.25
CA GLN A 62 -5.21 -2.72 -11.33
C GLN A 62 -6.32 -1.75 -10.95
N ILE A 63 -7.55 -2.02 -11.40
CA ILE A 63 -8.73 -1.20 -11.07
C ILE A 63 -9.03 -1.29 -9.57
N ALA A 64 -9.02 -2.49 -8.99
CA ALA A 64 -9.26 -2.62 -7.55
C ALA A 64 -8.14 -1.95 -6.72
N GLY A 65 -6.89 -2.06 -7.16
CA GLY A 65 -5.73 -1.41 -6.55
C GLY A 65 -5.82 0.10 -6.58
N LEU A 66 -6.10 0.70 -7.74
CA LEU A 66 -6.29 2.15 -7.87
C LEU A 66 -7.45 2.65 -7.01
N MET A 67 -8.61 1.97 -7.04
CA MET A 67 -9.78 2.40 -6.26
C MET A 67 -9.51 2.32 -4.75
N THR A 68 -8.84 1.25 -4.31
CA THR A 68 -8.47 1.09 -2.89
C THR A 68 -7.48 2.19 -2.49
N GLY A 69 -6.46 2.45 -3.32
CA GLY A 69 -5.50 3.52 -3.10
C GLY A 69 -6.14 4.90 -3.02
N ALA A 70 -7.03 5.23 -3.96
CA ALA A 70 -7.75 6.50 -3.99
C ALA A 70 -8.61 6.70 -2.74
N VAL A 71 -9.44 5.71 -2.39
CA VAL A 71 -10.34 5.80 -1.24
C VAL A 71 -9.55 5.91 0.06
N VAL A 72 -8.56 5.04 0.26
CA VAL A 72 -7.77 5.04 1.50
C VAL A 72 -6.94 6.31 1.61
N GLY A 73 -6.30 6.75 0.53
CA GLY A 73 -5.51 7.98 0.51
C GLY A 73 -6.35 9.23 0.78
N LEU A 74 -7.53 9.36 0.17
CA LEU A 74 -8.42 10.49 0.45
C LEU A 74 -8.96 10.48 1.89
N LEU A 75 -9.22 9.30 2.45
CA LEU A 75 -9.59 9.18 3.87
C LEU A 75 -8.41 9.51 4.79
N GLN A 76 -7.18 9.16 4.41
CA GLN A 76 -5.98 9.54 5.16
C GLN A 76 -5.78 11.05 5.13
N ASP A 77 -5.95 11.68 3.96
CA ASP A 77 -5.89 13.13 3.83
C ASP A 77 -6.98 13.82 4.68
N SER A 78 -8.21 13.29 4.73
CA SER A 78 -9.30 13.91 5.51
C SER A 78 -9.14 13.75 7.04
N LEU A 79 -8.44 12.71 7.49
CA LEU A 79 -8.15 12.45 8.90
C LEU A 79 -6.86 13.14 9.39
N THR A 80 -6.02 13.61 8.47
CA THR A 80 -4.79 14.34 8.79
C THR A 80 -5.00 15.84 8.59
N SER A 81 -4.24 16.68 9.29
CA SER A 81 -4.29 18.16 9.08
C SER A 81 -3.58 18.61 7.80
N LYS A 82 -3.54 17.76 6.77
CA LYS A 82 -2.85 17.98 5.50
C LYS A 82 -3.84 18.36 4.39
N PRO A 83 -3.38 18.97 3.29
CA PRO A 83 -4.22 19.26 2.14
C PRO A 83 -4.86 18.00 1.55
N ILE A 84 -6.14 18.10 1.17
CA ILE A 84 -6.86 16.94 0.61
C ILE A 84 -6.36 16.56 -0.78
N GLY A 85 -6.10 15.27 -1.00
CA GLY A 85 -5.69 14.72 -2.29
C GLY A 85 -4.21 14.36 -2.42
N LEU A 86 -3.34 14.71 -1.46
CA LEU A 86 -1.92 14.36 -1.52
C LEU A 86 -1.69 12.84 -1.40
N TYR A 87 -2.15 12.24 -0.29
CA TYR A 87 -2.14 10.78 -0.14
C TYR A 87 -3.10 10.13 -1.13
N GLY A 88 -4.22 10.77 -1.47
CA GLY A 88 -5.16 10.30 -2.50
C GLY A 88 -4.47 10.00 -3.84
N ILE A 89 -3.70 10.96 -4.37
CA ILE A 89 -2.98 10.79 -5.65
C ILE A 89 -1.85 9.76 -5.50
N ALA A 90 -1.03 9.87 -4.47
CA ALA A 90 0.11 8.99 -4.26
C ALA A 90 -0.32 7.52 -4.12
N ASN A 91 -1.28 7.23 -3.23
CA ASN A 91 -1.78 5.87 -3.02
C ASN A 91 -2.55 5.32 -4.22
N THR A 92 -3.19 6.16 -5.05
CA THR A 92 -3.81 5.71 -6.30
C THR A 92 -2.77 5.12 -7.26
N ILE A 93 -1.67 5.87 -7.49
CA ILE A 93 -0.60 5.45 -8.39
C ILE A 93 0.11 4.21 -7.83
N VAL A 94 0.41 4.21 -6.54
CA VAL A 94 1.01 3.06 -5.86
C VAL A 94 0.11 1.84 -5.93
N GLY A 95 -1.19 1.98 -5.65
CA GLY A 95 -2.15 0.89 -5.71
C GLY A 95 -2.23 0.26 -7.11
N TYR A 96 -2.27 1.09 -8.15
CA TYR A 96 -2.21 0.62 -9.53
C TYR A 96 -0.88 -0.09 -9.85
N GLY A 97 0.25 0.51 -9.48
CA GLY A 97 1.59 -0.03 -9.74
C GLY A 97 1.83 -1.35 -9.02
N ALA A 98 1.45 -1.43 -7.75
CA ALA A 98 1.58 -2.62 -6.92
C ALA A 98 0.71 -3.78 -7.44
N SER A 99 -0.52 -3.50 -7.88
CA SER A 99 -1.36 -4.51 -8.55
C SER A 99 -0.76 -4.98 -9.87
N SER A 100 -0.09 -4.10 -10.60
CA SER A 100 0.58 -4.44 -11.87
C SER A 100 1.80 -5.35 -11.66
N LEU A 101 2.53 -5.17 -10.56
CA LEU A 101 3.67 -6.01 -10.19
C LEU A 101 3.27 -7.29 -9.45
N GLY A 102 2.13 -7.33 -8.78
CA GLY A 102 1.66 -8.49 -8.02
C GLY A 102 1.51 -9.77 -8.84
N ALA A 103 1.31 -9.66 -10.16
CA ALA A 103 1.28 -10.80 -11.08
C ALA A 103 2.68 -11.33 -11.48
N LYS A 104 3.74 -10.53 -11.30
CA LYS A 104 5.11 -10.80 -11.77
C LYS A 104 6.09 -11.11 -10.65
N VAL A 105 5.77 -10.72 -9.42
CA VAL A 105 6.66 -10.86 -8.24
C VAL A 105 6.21 -12.04 -7.37
N ASN A 106 7.16 -12.80 -6.83
CA ASN A 106 6.87 -13.83 -5.83
C ASN A 106 6.55 -13.17 -4.48
N VAL A 107 5.26 -12.92 -4.27
CA VAL A 107 4.73 -12.22 -3.11
C VAL A 107 4.65 -13.09 -1.86
N GLU A 108 5.18 -14.31 -1.88
CA GLU A 108 5.31 -15.18 -0.70
C GLU A 108 6.72 -15.10 -0.09
N ASN A 109 7.72 -14.73 -0.90
CA ASN A 109 9.08 -14.55 -0.41
C ASN A 109 9.22 -13.23 0.36
N ALA A 110 9.70 -13.32 1.61
CA ALA A 110 9.92 -12.16 2.48
C ALA A 110 10.85 -11.10 1.85
N GLY A 111 11.91 -11.52 1.15
CA GLY A 111 12.84 -10.60 0.47
C GLY A 111 12.16 -9.85 -0.69
N SER A 112 11.30 -10.53 -1.45
CA SER A 112 10.53 -9.87 -2.51
C SER A 112 9.50 -8.89 -1.95
N ARG A 113 8.80 -9.24 -0.87
CA ARG A 113 7.89 -8.31 -0.16
C ARG A 113 8.63 -7.07 0.31
N PHE A 114 9.79 -7.26 0.95
CA PHE A 114 10.62 -6.17 1.42
C PHE A 114 10.98 -5.20 0.29
N LEU A 115 11.51 -5.70 -0.83
CA LEU A 115 11.90 -4.85 -1.96
C LEU A 115 10.72 -4.11 -2.60
N VAL A 116 9.57 -4.78 -2.74
CA VAL A 116 8.34 -4.18 -3.26
C VAL A 116 7.92 -3.01 -2.37
N ILE A 117 7.86 -3.22 -1.05
CA ILE A 117 7.41 -2.20 -0.11
C ILE A 117 8.40 -1.03 -0.05
N TYR A 118 9.69 -1.32 0.01
CA TYR A 118 10.74 -0.31 0.01
C TYR A 118 10.64 0.58 -1.25
N GLY A 119 10.55 -0.03 -2.43
CA GLY A 119 10.45 0.71 -3.69
C GLY A 119 9.15 1.52 -3.82
N PHE A 120 8.00 0.94 -3.46
CA PHE A 120 6.74 1.65 -3.52
C PHE A 120 6.62 2.76 -2.48
N TYR A 121 7.27 2.63 -1.32
CA TYR A 121 7.29 3.69 -0.31
C TYR A 121 8.09 4.90 -0.83
N LEU A 122 9.26 4.67 -1.43
CA LEU A 122 10.03 5.75 -2.04
C LEU A 122 9.27 6.41 -3.19
N LEU A 123 8.57 5.62 -4.01
CA LEU A 123 7.70 6.16 -5.06
C LEU A 123 6.54 6.97 -4.47
N HIS A 124 5.93 6.48 -3.40
CA HIS A 124 4.86 7.17 -2.67
C HIS A 124 5.32 8.56 -2.21
N GLU A 125 6.44 8.63 -1.50
CA GLU A 125 6.98 9.89 -0.97
C GLU A 125 7.44 10.85 -2.07
N ALA A 126 8.05 10.32 -3.14
CA ALA A 126 8.39 11.13 -4.30
C ALA A 126 7.15 11.75 -4.95
N ILE A 127 6.07 10.98 -5.13
CA ILE A 127 4.81 11.50 -5.68
C ILE A 127 4.20 12.52 -4.72
N TYR A 128 4.11 12.20 -3.43
CA TYR A 128 3.59 13.11 -2.41
C TYR A 128 4.32 14.45 -2.46
N PHE A 129 5.66 14.43 -2.44
CA PHE A 129 6.49 15.62 -2.49
C PHE A 129 6.28 16.43 -3.78
N LEU A 130 6.27 15.77 -4.94
CA LEU A 130 6.06 16.44 -6.22
C LEU A 130 4.68 17.11 -6.28
N VAL A 131 3.63 16.41 -5.86
CA VAL A 131 2.25 16.96 -5.86
C VAL A 131 2.16 18.13 -4.89
N ALA A 132 2.66 17.99 -3.66
CA ALA A 132 2.62 19.06 -2.66
C ALA A 132 3.43 20.28 -3.11
N ARG A 133 4.60 20.08 -3.71
CA ARG A 133 5.50 21.16 -4.13
C ARG A 133 4.99 21.92 -5.36
N PHE A 134 4.43 21.21 -6.35
CA PHE A 134 4.09 21.79 -7.65
C PHE A 134 2.60 22.09 -7.82
N LEU A 135 1.70 21.28 -7.24
CA LEU A 135 0.25 21.52 -7.35
C LEU A 135 -0.29 22.33 -6.17
N VAL A 136 0.18 22.05 -4.95
CA VAL A 136 -0.31 22.74 -3.72
C VAL A 136 0.58 23.92 -3.34
N LEU A 137 1.80 24.00 -3.89
CA LEU A 137 2.79 25.04 -3.60
C LEU A 137 3.21 25.08 -2.11
N GLU A 138 3.13 23.95 -1.41
CA GLU A 138 3.65 23.85 -0.04
C GLU A 138 5.18 23.82 -0.02
N THR A 139 5.75 24.48 1.00
CA THR A 139 7.18 24.44 1.27
C THR A 139 7.51 23.25 2.17
N LEU A 140 7.78 22.10 1.56
CA LEU A 140 8.22 20.89 2.26
C LEU A 140 9.74 20.82 2.34
N SER A 141 10.28 20.44 3.50
CA SER A 141 11.69 20.12 3.69
C SER A 141 11.94 18.64 3.39
N TRP A 142 12.45 18.34 2.19
CA TRP A 142 12.79 16.97 1.79
C TRP A 142 14.09 16.50 2.44
N SER A 143 14.07 15.29 3.03
CA SER A 143 15.26 14.68 3.63
C SER A 143 15.44 13.25 3.13
N TRP A 144 16.42 13.03 2.26
CA TRP A 144 16.75 11.69 1.76
C TRP A 144 17.01 10.67 2.86
N GLN A 145 17.68 11.09 3.94
CA GLN A 145 17.95 10.20 5.07
C GLN A 145 16.66 9.77 5.75
N HIS A 146 15.72 10.70 5.96
CA HIS A 146 14.42 10.39 6.56
C HIS A 146 13.61 9.46 5.66
N GLU A 147 13.54 9.73 4.35
CA GLU A 147 12.75 8.90 3.43
C GLU A 147 13.31 7.50 3.27
N LEU A 148 14.64 7.35 3.16
CA LEU A 148 15.29 6.05 3.04
C LEU A 148 15.13 5.22 4.33
N LEU A 149 15.26 5.85 5.51
CA LEU A 149 15.04 5.18 6.79
C LEU A 149 13.57 4.80 6.98
N SER A 150 12.64 5.66 6.57
CA SER A 150 11.20 5.37 6.65
C SER A 150 10.80 4.26 5.70
N ALA A 151 11.33 4.25 4.47
CA ALA A 151 11.14 3.16 3.52
C ALA A 151 11.66 1.84 4.10
N LEU A 152 12.84 1.86 4.72
CA LEU A 152 13.43 0.69 5.36
C LEU A 152 12.58 0.20 6.55
N ALA A 153 12.13 1.11 7.41
CA ALA A 153 11.27 0.80 8.56
C ALA A 153 9.94 0.18 8.12
N ASN A 154 9.27 0.77 7.11
CA ASN A 154 8.02 0.23 6.57
C ASN A 154 8.22 -1.12 5.87
N ALA A 155 9.31 -1.29 5.13
CA ALA A 155 9.62 -2.57 4.48
C ALA A 155 9.90 -3.68 5.50
N LEU A 156 10.57 -3.37 6.62
CA LEU A 156 10.74 -4.30 7.73
C LEU A 156 9.41 -4.62 8.43
N LEU A 157 8.57 -3.61 8.69
CA LEU A 157 7.26 -3.78 9.32
C LEU A 157 6.28 -4.59 8.44
N ALA A 158 6.39 -4.46 7.12
CA ALA A 158 5.54 -5.17 6.18
C ALA A 158 5.66 -6.69 6.30
N VAL A 159 6.83 -7.23 6.65
CA VAL A 159 7.02 -8.69 6.77
C VAL A 159 6.08 -9.31 7.82
N PRO A 160 6.12 -8.90 9.10
CA PRO A 160 5.17 -9.41 10.09
C PRO A 160 3.74 -8.93 9.83
N ALA A 161 3.53 -7.68 9.39
CA ALA A 161 2.19 -7.16 9.13
C ALA A 161 1.48 -7.98 8.04
N PHE A 162 2.16 -8.30 6.95
CA PHE A 162 1.58 -9.08 5.86
C PHE A 162 1.36 -10.53 6.29
N ALA A 163 2.23 -11.11 7.10
CA ALA A 163 2.01 -12.45 7.67
C ALA A 163 0.75 -12.51 8.55
N ILE A 164 0.43 -11.44 9.28
CA ILE A 164 -0.82 -11.32 10.04
C ILE A 164 -2.00 -11.18 9.08
N MET A 165 -1.91 -10.29 8.09
CA MET A 165 -2.97 -10.06 7.11
C MET A 165 -3.27 -11.31 6.27
N ASP A 166 -2.26 -12.14 6.01
CA ASP A 166 -2.36 -13.39 5.26
C ASP A 166 -3.33 -14.38 5.91
N ARG A 167 -3.54 -14.29 7.23
CA ARG A 167 -4.50 -15.13 7.97
C ARG A 167 -5.96 -14.85 7.62
N PHE A 168 -6.26 -13.69 7.00
CA PHE A 168 -7.62 -13.29 6.62
C PHE A 168 -7.95 -13.57 5.15
N LYS A 169 -7.03 -14.19 4.40
CA LYS A 169 -7.23 -14.56 2.99
C LYS A 169 -8.00 -15.87 2.88
N HIS A 170 -8.93 -15.94 1.93
CA HIS A 170 -9.52 -17.20 1.47
C HIS A 170 -9.33 -17.35 -0.06
N PRO A 171 -9.06 -18.57 -0.57
CA PRO A 171 -9.00 -18.81 -2.01
C PRO A 171 -10.37 -18.49 -2.65
N ALA A 172 -10.36 -17.86 -3.82
CA ALA A 172 -11.58 -17.41 -4.51
C ALA A 172 -12.35 -18.51 -5.23
#